data_AF-A0A095VCE9-F1
#
_entry.id   AF-A0A095VCE9-F1
#
_cell.length_a   1.000
_cell.length_b   1.000
_cell.length_c   1.000
_cell.angle_alpha   90.00
_cell.angle_beta   90.00
_cell.angle_gamma   90.00
#
_symmetry.space_group_name_H-M   'P 1'
#
loop_
_entity.id
_entity.type
_entity.pdbx_description
1 polymer ?
#
loop_
_entity_poly.entity_id
_entity_poly.type
_entity_poly.pdbx_seq_one_letter_code
_entity_poly.pdbx_strand_id
1 'polypeptide(L)'
;MPLYIGKSVNLRARLLSHFRNTDEAKLLRQTRYIRYQQTAGEIGALLLEAQLIKQLKPLFNKRLRKTRLLHTLKLTDQGVSVIALTPQEMDGAEDIYGLFKNRYSALGALKEIADQNSLCYGLLGIEKNPPGRACFRHALRKCSGACCGVISAEQHQTQLMQAVASLKIVCWPWPGRIALREGEKYQVIDHWVWLGEADNLTRARELYGVRDGYDIDGYKILCKPLLSGKYEIIPLNG
;
A
#
# COMPACT_ATOMS: atom_id res chain seq x y z
N MET A 1 -26.68 -0.33 -11.99
CA MET A 1 -25.50 -0.57 -11.14
C MET A 1 -24.57 -1.56 -11.85
N PRO A 2 -23.26 -1.32 -11.93
CA PRO A 2 -22.34 -2.28 -12.55
C PRO A 2 -22.24 -3.57 -11.74
N LEU A 3 -22.07 -4.69 -12.43
CA LEU A 3 -21.87 -6.01 -11.81
C LEU A 3 -20.41 -6.27 -11.46
N TYR A 4 -19.51 -5.80 -12.33
CA TYR A 4 -18.07 -5.95 -12.21
C TYR A 4 -17.38 -4.76 -12.88
N ILE A 5 -16.25 -4.33 -12.32
CA ILE A 5 -15.37 -3.28 -12.88
C ILE A 5 -13.94 -3.84 -12.86
N GLY A 6 -13.23 -3.64 -13.97
CA GLY A 6 -11.88 -4.17 -14.17
C GLY A 6 -11.06 -3.32 -15.15
N LYS A 7 -9.73 -3.30 -15.01
CA LYS A 7 -8.82 -2.77 -16.05
C LYS A 7 -8.44 -3.81 -17.09
N SER A 8 -8.10 -3.38 -18.30
CA SER A 8 -7.44 -4.23 -19.30
C SER A 8 -6.69 -3.42 -20.34
N VAL A 9 -5.52 -3.92 -20.75
CA VAL A 9 -4.78 -3.44 -21.94
C VAL A 9 -5.36 -3.99 -23.25
N ASN A 10 -6.06 -5.12 -23.19
CA ASN A 10 -6.72 -5.75 -24.35
C ASN A 10 -8.10 -6.26 -23.93
N LEU A 11 -9.15 -5.55 -24.34
CA LEU A 11 -10.53 -5.88 -23.97
C LEU A 11 -10.95 -7.27 -24.46
N ARG A 12 -10.58 -7.63 -25.70
CA ARG A 12 -10.95 -8.93 -26.29
C ARG A 12 -10.38 -10.09 -25.48
N ALA A 13 -9.08 -10.04 -25.16
CA ALA A 13 -8.43 -11.09 -24.37
C ALA A 13 -9.03 -11.19 -22.96
N ARG A 14 -9.34 -10.05 -22.33
CA ARG A 14 -9.97 -10.00 -21.00
C ARG A 14 -11.35 -10.63 -21.00
N LEU A 15 -12.19 -10.29 -21.99
CA LEU A 15 -13.52 -10.86 -22.11
C LEU A 15 -13.48 -12.37 -22.34
N LEU A 16 -12.59 -12.85 -23.22
CA LEU A 16 -12.40 -14.29 -23.43
C LEU A 16 -11.96 -15.03 -22.16
N SER A 17 -11.13 -14.39 -21.33
CA SER A 17 -10.76 -14.95 -20.02
C SER A 17 -11.97 -15.12 -19.11
N HIS A 18 -12.84 -14.12 -19.04
CA HIS A 18 -14.09 -14.22 -18.29
C HIS A 18 -14.98 -15.37 -18.81
N PHE A 19 -15.14 -15.51 -20.13
CA PHE A 19 -15.93 -16.59 -20.74
C PHE A 19 -15.40 -17.99 -20.44
N ARG A 20 -14.08 -18.14 -20.25
CA ARG A 20 -13.44 -19.43 -19.93
C ARG A 20 -13.47 -19.77 -18.44
N ASN A 21 -13.74 -18.80 -17.58
CA ASN A 21 -13.73 -19.00 -16.14
C ASN A 21 -15.09 -19.47 -15.63
N THR A 22 -15.19 -20.74 -15.24
CA THR A 22 -16.43 -21.35 -14.74
C THR A 22 -16.95 -20.68 -13.47
N ASP A 23 -16.06 -20.14 -12.62
CA ASP A 23 -16.44 -19.46 -11.38
C ASP A 23 -17.19 -18.13 -11.63
N GLU A 24 -17.05 -17.58 -12.83
CA GLU A 24 -17.67 -16.31 -13.24
C GLU A 24 -18.96 -16.50 -14.03
N ALA A 25 -19.44 -17.74 -14.18
CA ALA A 25 -20.65 -18.04 -14.92
C ALA A 25 -21.88 -17.24 -14.42
N LYS A 26 -21.96 -16.95 -13.11
CA LYS A 26 -23.05 -16.13 -12.55
C LYS A 26 -22.95 -14.67 -12.98
N LEU A 27 -21.74 -14.09 -13.05
CA LEU A 27 -21.50 -12.75 -13.56
C LEU A 27 -21.94 -12.67 -15.03
N LEU A 28 -21.49 -13.63 -15.85
CA LEU A 28 -21.80 -13.67 -17.28
C LEU A 28 -23.31 -13.78 -17.54
N ARG A 29 -24.01 -14.69 -16.84
CA ARG A 29 -25.47 -14.85 -16.99
C ARG A 29 -26.27 -13.59 -16.62
N GLN A 30 -25.77 -12.76 -15.71
CA GLN A 30 -26.44 -11.52 -15.30
C GLN A 30 -26.04 -10.31 -16.15
N THR A 31 -25.00 -10.43 -16.97
CA THR A 31 -24.46 -9.31 -17.76
C THR A 31 -25.35 -9.05 -18.97
N ARG A 32 -25.81 -7.79 -19.12
CA ARG A 32 -26.66 -7.36 -20.24
C ARG A 32 -25.90 -6.57 -21.31
N TYR A 33 -24.94 -5.76 -20.88
CA TYR A 33 -24.11 -4.95 -21.75
C TYR A 33 -22.76 -4.69 -21.07
N ILE A 34 -21.76 -4.34 -21.88
CA ILE A 34 -20.44 -3.95 -21.44
C ILE A 34 -20.21 -2.50 -21.87
N ARG A 35 -19.71 -1.67 -20.95
CA ARG A 35 -19.20 -0.32 -21.27
C ARG A 35 -17.71 -0.32 -21.00
N TYR A 36 -16.98 0.49 -21.77
CA TYR A 36 -15.56 0.72 -21.57
C TYR A 36 -15.27 2.21 -21.68
N GLN A 37 -14.21 2.63 -21.01
CA GLN A 37 -13.65 3.97 -21.08
C GLN A 37 -12.15 3.84 -21.30
N GLN A 38 -11.63 4.54 -22.29
CA GLN A 38 -10.20 4.59 -22.55
C GLN A 38 -9.55 5.60 -21.59
N THR A 39 -8.42 5.21 -21.00
CA THR A 39 -7.58 6.07 -20.15
C THR A 39 -6.26 6.36 -20.85
N ALA A 40 -5.54 7.40 -20.42
CA ALA A 40 -4.28 7.78 -21.04
C ALA A 40 -3.17 6.73 -20.86
N GLY A 41 -3.21 5.98 -19.75
CA GLY A 41 -2.30 4.87 -19.52
C GLY A 41 -2.75 3.96 -18.38
N GLU A 42 -1.80 3.19 -17.87
CA GLU A 42 -2.04 2.18 -16.83
C GLU A 42 -2.33 2.82 -15.46
N ILE A 43 -1.70 3.95 -15.12
CA ILE A 43 -1.89 4.61 -13.83
C ILE A 43 -3.33 5.12 -13.75
N GLY A 44 -3.77 5.91 -14.74
CA GLY A 44 -5.15 6.38 -14.82
C GLY A 44 -6.16 5.22 -14.82
N ALA A 45 -5.88 4.13 -15.53
CA ALA A 45 -6.74 2.94 -15.53
C ALA A 45 -6.90 2.32 -14.13
N LEU A 46 -5.80 2.17 -13.40
CA LEU A 46 -5.77 1.61 -12.05
C LEU A 46 -6.50 2.52 -11.05
N LEU A 47 -6.29 3.83 -11.13
CA LEU A 47 -6.92 4.81 -10.25
C LEU A 47 -8.44 4.90 -10.49
N LEU A 48 -8.85 4.96 -11.76
CA LEU A 48 -10.26 4.97 -12.14
C LEU A 48 -10.96 3.66 -11.72
N GLU A 49 -10.34 2.51 -11.94
CA GLU A 49 -10.84 1.21 -11.49
C GLU A 49 -11.07 1.21 -9.97
N ALA A 50 -10.06 1.62 -9.19
CA ALA A 50 -10.14 1.67 -7.73
C ALA A 50 -11.26 2.60 -7.25
N GLN A 51 -11.36 3.80 -7.81
CA GLN A 51 -12.40 4.77 -7.47
C GLN A 51 -13.80 4.23 -7.78
N LEU A 52 -14.02 3.71 -8.99
CA LEU A 52 -15.34 3.22 -9.39
C LEU A 52 -15.79 2.00 -8.56
N ILE A 53 -14.86 1.11 -8.18
CA ILE A 53 -15.20 -0.03 -7.31
C ILE A 53 -15.60 0.45 -5.91
N LYS A 54 -14.93 1.45 -5.36
CA LYS A 54 -15.25 2.02 -4.04
C LYS A 54 -16.59 2.74 -4.04
N GLN A 55 -16.87 3.53 -5.08
CA GLN A 55 -18.10 4.31 -5.21
C GLN A 55 -19.32 3.41 -5.50
N LEU A 56 -19.20 2.50 -6.46
CA LEU A 56 -20.34 1.73 -6.98
C LEU A 56 -20.50 0.35 -6.32
N LYS A 57 -19.50 -0.10 -5.56
CA LYS A 57 -19.45 -1.38 -4.83
C LYS A 57 -20.06 -2.56 -5.61
N PRO A 58 -19.58 -2.85 -6.83
CA PRO A 58 -20.19 -3.86 -7.70
C PRO A 58 -20.26 -5.23 -7.03
N LEU A 59 -21.31 -5.99 -7.33
CA LEU A 59 -21.62 -7.25 -6.64
C LEU A 59 -20.47 -8.27 -6.71
N PHE A 60 -19.82 -8.37 -7.87
CA PHE A 60 -18.80 -9.39 -8.13
C PHE A 60 -17.35 -8.93 -7.91
N ASN A 61 -17.11 -7.65 -7.60
CA ASN A 61 -15.80 -7.20 -7.16
C ASN A 61 -15.55 -7.71 -5.72
N LYS A 62 -14.54 -8.57 -5.52
CA LYS A 62 -14.19 -9.09 -4.18
C LYS A 62 -13.26 -8.14 -3.41
N ARG A 63 -12.41 -7.39 -4.11
CA ARG A 63 -11.40 -6.47 -3.56
C ARG A 63 -11.90 -5.02 -3.65
N LEU A 64 -11.25 -4.10 -2.91
CA LEU A 64 -11.45 -2.64 -2.99
C LEU A 64 -12.83 -2.11 -2.53
N ARG A 65 -13.73 -2.96 -2.00
CA ARG A 65 -15.09 -2.54 -1.59
C ARG A 65 -15.21 -1.92 -0.19
N LYS A 66 -14.26 -2.18 0.71
CA LYS A 66 -14.32 -1.75 2.11
C LYS A 66 -13.01 -1.08 2.52
N THR A 67 -13.13 0.09 3.13
CA THR A 67 -12.06 0.73 3.92
C THR A 67 -11.76 -0.15 5.13
N ARG A 68 -10.48 -0.43 5.40
CA ARG A 68 -10.05 -1.30 6.49
C ARG A 68 -9.03 -0.58 7.34
N LEU A 69 -9.06 -0.85 8.64
CA LEU A 69 -7.94 -0.56 9.53
C LEU A 69 -6.67 -1.22 8.97
N LEU A 70 -5.60 -0.46 8.92
CA LEU A 70 -4.30 -0.90 8.45
C LEU A 70 -3.47 -1.35 9.62
N HIS A 71 -2.66 -2.37 9.44
CA HIS A 71 -1.63 -2.71 10.40
C HIS A 71 -0.27 -2.34 9.82
N THR A 72 0.58 -1.74 10.65
CA THR A 72 1.94 -1.36 10.26
C THR A 72 2.91 -1.63 11.42
N LEU A 73 4.19 -1.79 11.10
CA LEU A 73 5.26 -1.87 12.08
C LEU A 73 5.67 -0.44 12.44
N LYS A 74 5.51 -0.05 13.70
CA LYS A 74 5.99 1.23 14.23
C LYS A 74 7.31 0.98 14.96
N LEU A 75 8.38 1.59 14.46
CA LEU A 75 9.65 1.63 15.18
C LEU A 75 9.61 2.70 16.26
N THR A 76 10.28 2.40 17.35
CA THR A 76 10.49 3.26 18.52
C THR A 76 11.92 3.02 19.01
N ASP A 77 12.42 3.88 19.90
CA ASP A 77 13.75 3.68 20.51
C ASP A 77 13.85 2.37 21.30
N GLN A 78 12.72 1.80 21.71
CA GLN A 78 12.64 0.55 22.48
C GLN A 78 12.43 -0.70 21.61
N GLY A 79 12.40 -0.56 20.28
CA GLY A 79 12.19 -1.67 19.35
C GLY A 79 11.04 -1.43 18.37
N VAL A 80 10.24 -2.46 18.12
CA VAL A 80 9.15 -2.43 17.14
C VAL A 80 7.84 -2.93 17.74
N SER A 81 6.74 -2.30 17.34
CA SER A 81 5.39 -2.74 17.66
C SER A 81 4.52 -2.82 16.42
N VAL A 82 3.51 -3.69 16.45
CA VAL A 82 2.46 -3.69 15.43
C VAL A 82 1.31 -2.83 15.93
N ILE A 83 1.03 -1.74 15.23
CA ILE A 83 -0.08 -0.83 15.51
C ILE A 83 -1.14 -0.92 14.41
N ALA A 84 -2.37 -0.56 14.75
CA ALA A 84 -3.45 -0.38 13.80
C ALA A 84 -3.72 1.10 13.61
N LEU A 85 -3.73 1.57 12.36
CA LEU A 85 -3.98 2.96 12.01
C LEU A 85 -5.18 3.06 11.06
N THR A 86 -5.98 4.09 11.26
CA THR A 86 -6.97 4.56 10.28
C THR A 86 -6.27 5.27 9.12
N PRO A 87 -6.93 5.41 7.96
CA PRO A 87 -6.44 6.26 6.87
C PRO A 87 -6.07 7.69 7.32
N GLN A 88 -6.78 8.28 8.27
CA GLN A 88 -6.49 9.62 8.74
C GLN A 88 -5.21 9.67 9.60
N GLU A 89 -5.02 8.70 10.50
CA GLU A 89 -3.84 8.64 11.37
C GLU A 89 -2.55 8.24 10.64
N MET A 90 -2.67 7.66 9.44
CA MET A 90 -1.54 7.38 8.56
C MET A 90 -0.89 8.66 8.02
N ASP A 91 -1.68 9.73 7.89
CA ASP A 91 -1.16 11.02 7.42
C ASP A 91 -0.35 11.68 8.55
N GLY A 92 0.93 11.94 8.30
CA GLY A 92 1.87 12.44 9.31
C GLY A 92 2.44 11.37 10.26
N ALA A 93 2.08 10.09 10.11
CA ALA A 93 2.70 9.03 10.90
C ALA A 93 4.18 8.84 10.50
N GLU A 94 5.08 8.98 11.46
CA GLU A 94 6.51 8.76 11.26
C GLU A 94 6.92 7.32 11.60
N ASP A 95 8.06 6.86 11.09
CA ASP A 95 8.65 5.56 11.43
C ASP A 95 7.68 4.37 11.41
N ILE A 96 6.83 4.37 10.38
CA ILE A 96 5.92 3.28 10.06
C ILE A 96 6.41 2.51 8.84
N TYR A 97 6.32 1.19 8.92
CA TYR A 97 6.93 0.26 7.99
C TYR A 97 5.94 -0.83 7.58
N GLY A 98 5.66 -0.90 6.29
CA GLY A 98 4.81 -1.91 5.67
C GLY A 98 3.31 -1.70 5.92
N LEU A 99 2.49 -2.04 4.93
CA LEU A 99 1.04 -1.99 4.99
C LEU A 99 0.45 -3.40 4.98
N PHE A 100 -0.04 -3.84 6.12
CA PHE A 100 -0.52 -5.20 6.33
C PHE A 100 -2.05 -5.25 6.52
N LYS A 101 -2.65 -6.33 6.02
CA LYS A 101 -4.12 -6.54 6.05
C LYS A 101 -4.66 -6.78 7.47
N ASN A 102 -3.82 -7.30 8.36
CA ASN A 102 -4.15 -7.61 9.75
C ASN A 102 -2.88 -7.79 10.58
N ARG A 103 -3.01 -7.78 11.92
CA ARG A 103 -1.91 -7.98 12.86
C ARG A 103 -1.11 -9.26 12.59
N TYR A 104 -1.79 -10.34 12.25
CA TYR A 104 -1.13 -11.63 11.96
C TYR A 104 -0.15 -11.52 10.79
N SER A 105 -0.55 -10.87 9.68
CA SER A 105 0.34 -10.65 8.53
C SER A 105 1.52 -9.72 8.84
N ALA A 106 1.32 -8.71 9.69
CA ALA A 106 2.42 -7.83 10.12
C ALA A 106 3.44 -8.59 10.98
N LEU A 107 2.97 -9.39 11.95
CA LEU A 107 3.83 -10.24 12.77
C LEU A 107 4.54 -11.32 11.95
N GLY A 108 3.87 -11.89 10.93
CA GLY A 108 4.47 -12.83 10.00
C GLY A 108 5.64 -12.20 9.24
N ALA A 109 5.44 -11.00 8.66
CA ALA A 109 6.50 -10.27 7.98
C ALA A 109 7.65 -9.93 8.94
N LEU A 110 7.36 -9.48 10.17
CA LEU A 110 8.41 -9.19 11.16
C LEU A 110 9.21 -10.44 11.53
N LYS A 111 8.58 -11.62 11.63
CA LYS A 111 9.26 -12.90 11.85
C LYS A 111 10.19 -13.27 10.71
N GLU A 112 9.72 -13.14 9.47
CA GLU A 112 10.55 -13.40 8.27
C GLU A 112 11.77 -12.48 8.22
N ILE A 113 11.57 -11.19 8.48
CA ILE A 113 12.67 -10.21 8.56
C ILE A 113 13.65 -10.60 9.66
N ALA A 114 13.15 -10.98 10.84
CA ALA A 114 13.97 -11.40 11.96
C ALA A 114 14.77 -12.68 11.68
N ASP A 115 14.18 -13.62 10.93
CA ASP A 115 14.86 -14.84 10.49
C ASP A 115 16.01 -14.56 9.52
N GLN A 116 15.76 -13.69 8.54
CA GLN A 116 16.74 -13.35 7.50
C GLN A 116 17.90 -12.50 8.04
N ASN A 117 17.65 -11.72 9.11
CA ASN A 117 18.61 -10.75 9.64
C ASN A 117 19.15 -11.12 11.04
N SER A 118 18.93 -12.36 11.50
CA SER A 118 19.38 -12.85 12.81
C SER A 118 18.94 -11.98 14.00
N LEU A 119 17.73 -11.40 13.93
CA LEU A 119 17.19 -10.55 14.99
C LEU A 119 16.61 -11.40 16.14
N CYS A 120 16.70 -10.88 17.36
CA CYS A 120 16.16 -11.53 18.55
C CYS A 120 14.64 -11.40 18.64
N TYR A 121 13.91 -12.52 18.59
CA TYR A 121 12.44 -12.52 18.76
C TYR A 121 11.97 -11.95 20.10
N GLY A 122 12.76 -12.12 21.17
CA GLY A 122 12.47 -11.58 22.49
C GLY A 122 12.45 -10.06 22.51
N LEU A 123 13.50 -9.43 21.94
CA LEU A 123 13.58 -7.97 21.85
C LEU A 123 12.54 -7.37 20.89
N LEU A 124 12.16 -8.12 19.85
CA LEU A 124 11.09 -7.72 18.94
C LEU A 124 9.67 -7.94 19.51
N GLY A 125 9.54 -8.47 20.73
CA GLY A 125 8.24 -8.76 21.35
C GLY A 125 7.45 -9.87 20.65
N ILE A 126 8.09 -10.68 19.79
CA ILE A 126 7.46 -11.81 19.09
C ILE A 126 7.25 -12.97 20.06
N GLU A 127 8.23 -13.22 20.92
CA GLU A 127 8.20 -14.27 21.94
C GLU A 127 8.62 -13.69 23.29
N LYS A 128 8.16 -14.31 24.39
CA LYS A 128 8.64 -13.96 25.72
C LYS A 128 10.01 -14.59 25.95
N ASN A 129 11.00 -13.79 26.32
CA ASN A 129 12.32 -14.26 26.73
C ASN A 129 12.72 -13.59 28.05
N PRO A 130 13.24 -14.34 29.04
CA PRO A 130 13.76 -13.73 30.26
C PRO A 130 14.90 -12.73 29.92
N PRO A 131 14.95 -11.56 30.57
CA PRO A 131 16.01 -10.59 30.34
C PRO A 131 17.37 -11.17 30.72
N GLY A 132 18.41 -10.84 29.93
CA GLY A 132 19.78 -11.26 30.17
C GLY A 132 20.10 -12.73 29.87
N ARG A 133 19.14 -13.54 29.38
CA ARG A 133 19.38 -14.94 29.00
C ARG A 133 19.37 -15.14 27.49
N ALA A 134 20.25 -16.04 27.03
CA ALA A 134 20.33 -16.43 25.64
C ALA A 134 19.01 -17.10 25.21
N CYS A 135 18.38 -16.56 24.17
CA CYS A 135 17.17 -17.15 23.61
C CYS A 135 17.48 -18.46 22.85
N PHE A 136 16.49 -19.34 22.70
CA PHE A 136 16.64 -20.61 21.97
C PHE A 136 17.20 -20.42 20.55
N ARG A 137 16.79 -19.34 19.87
CA ARG A 137 17.29 -19.01 18.53
C ARG A 137 18.80 -18.72 18.50
N HIS A 138 19.36 -18.17 19.58
CA HIS A 138 20.80 -17.92 19.68
C HIS A 138 21.57 -19.24 19.77
N ALA A 139 21.07 -20.21 20.55
CA ALA A 139 21.64 -21.56 20.59
C ALA A 139 21.63 -22.24 19.20
N LEU A 140 20.64 -21.93 18.37
CA LEU A 140 20.56 -22.38 16.97
C LEU A 140 21.33 -21.50 15.97
N ARG A 141 22.10 -20.51 16.43
CA ARG A 141 22.82 -19.52 15.59
C ARG A 141 21.93 -18.72 14.63
N LYS A 142 20.65 -18.54 14.98
CA LYS A 142 19.64 -17.75 14.23
C LYS A 142 19.35 -16.39 14.87
N CYS A 143 20.16 -15.98 15.84
CA CYS A 143 20.04 -14.72 16.57
C CYS A 143 21.43 -14.22 16.94
N SER A 144 21.71 -12.95 16.70
CA SER A 144 22.99 -12.29 16.98
C SER A 144 23.31 -12.14 18.47
N GLY A 145 22.41 -12.55 19.37
CA GLY A 145 22.69 -12.66 20.81
C GLY A 145 22.53 -11.38 21.62
N ALA A 146 21.76 -10.41 21.12
CA ALA A 146 21.43 -9.18 21.84
C ALA A 146 20.74 -9.46 23.20
N CYS A 147 19.94 -10.52 23.29
CA CYS A 147 19.26 -10.93 24.53
C CYS A 147 20.21 -11.36 25.66
N CYS A 148 21.44 -11.73 25.34
CA CYS A 148 22.47 -12.17 26.29
C CYS A 148 23.74 -11.32 26.23
N GLY A 149 23.66 -10.13 25.62
CA GLY A 149 24.77 -9.16 25.60
C GLY A 149 25.93 -9.48 24.65
N VAL A 150 25.77 -10.43 23.71
CA VAL A 150 26.81 -10.70 22.68
C VAL A 150 26.97 -9.51 21.74
N ILE A 151 25.85 -8.88 21.40
CA ILE A 151 25.80 -7.55 20.77
C ILE A 151 25.00 -6.63 21.68
N SER A 152 25.22 -5.32 21.56
CA SER A 152 24.46 -4.34 22.33
C SER A 152 23.02 -4.20 21.82
N ALA A 153 22.13 -3.64 22.65
CA ALA A 153 20.75 -3.36 22.25
C ALA A 153 20.70 -2.35 21.09
N GLU A 154 21.61 -1.37 21.08
CA GLU A 154 21.73 -0.36 20.03
C GLU A 154 22.18 -0.96 18.69
N GLN A 155 23.12 -1.92 18.73
CA GLN A 155 23.53 -2.67 17.54
C GLN A 155 22.36 -3.48 16.98
N HIS A 156 21.59 -4.14 17.85
CA HIS A 156 20.38 -4.87 17.44
C HIS A 156 19.32 -3.94 16.85
N GLN A 157 19.11 -2.76 17.44
CA GLN A 157 18.20 -1.75 16.94
C GLN A 157 18.62 -1.22 15.56
N THR A 158 19.93 -1.03 15.34
CA THR A 158 20.47 -0.62 14.02
C THR A 158 20.24 -1.72 12.98
N GLN A 159 20.48 -3.00 13.32
CA GLN A 159 20.16 -4.12 12.43
C GLN A 159 18.67 -4.17 12.10
N LEU A 160 17.80 -3.96 13.09
CA LEU A 160 16.35 -3.88 12.87
C LEU A 160 15.98 -2.74 11.91
N MET A 161 16.48 -1.53 12.15
CA MET A 161 16.21 -0.36 11.29
C MET A 161 16.64 -0.62 9.84
N GLN A 162 17.82 -1.20 9.62
CA GLN A 162 18.30 -1.57 8.29
C GLN A 162 17.40 -2.64 7.64
N ALA A 163 17.02 -3.66 8.41
CA ALA A 163 16.23 -4.79 7.92
C ALA A 163 14.81 -4.37 7.48
N VAL A 164 14.20 -3.39 8.15
CA VAL A 164 12.86 -2.89 7.80
C VAL A 164 12.87 -1.69 6.85
N ALA A 165 14.04 -1.10 6.56
CA ALA A 165 14.16 0.15 5.78
C ALA A 165 13.42 0.11 4.43
N SER A 166 13.45 -1.04 3.74
CA SER A 166 12.77 -1.22 2.45
C SER A 166 11.24 -1.16 2.54
N LEU A 167 10.68 -1.34 3.74
CA LEU A 167 9.25 -1.28 4.02
C LEU A 167 8.79 0.11 4.45
N LYS A 168 9.71 1.09 4.61
CA LYS A 168 9.37 2.42 5.11
C LYS A 168 8.26 3.04 4.26
N ILE A 169 7.18 3.43 4.91
CA ILE A 169 6.06 4.08 4.25
C ILE A 169 6.45 5.53 3.98
N VAL A 170 6.18 5.98 2.76
CA VAL A 170 6.49 7.34 2.35
C VAL A 170 5.28 8.22 2.65
N CYS A 171 5.50 9.22 3.51
CA CYS A 171 4.54 10.31 3.71
C CYS A 171 4.43 11.13 2.41
N TRP A 172 3.29 11.78 2.21
CA TRP A 172 3.08 12.61 1.02
C TRP A 172 4.18 13.71 0.96
N PRO A 173 5.07 13.69 -0.05
CA PRO A 173 6.25 14.55 -0.05
C PRO A 173 6.00 15.95 -0.62
N TRP A 174 4.79 16.22 -1.12
CA TRP A 174 4.43 17.52 -1.70
C TRP A 174 3.60 18.35 -0.72
N PRO A 175 3.77 19.69 -0.68
CA PRO A 175 2.99 20.56 0.20
C PRO A 175 1.49 20.65 -0.19
N GLY A 176 1.10 20.12 -1.35
CA GLY A 176 -0.27 20.15 -1.82
C GLY A 176 -0.52 19.17 -2.97
N ARG A 177 -1.52 19.50 -3.79
CA ARG A 177 -1.92 18.69 -4.95
C ARG A 177 -0.85 18.72 -6.02
N ILE A 178 -0.77 17.62 -6.75
CA ILE A 178 0.07 17.49 -7.94
C ILE A 178 -0.75 16.99 -9.13
N ALA A 179 -0.26 17.29 -10.32
CA ALA A 179 -0.64 16.61 -11.55
C ALA A 179 0.52 15.70 -11.97
N LEU A 180 0.25 14.40 -12.08
CA LEU A 180 1.13 13.47 -12.78
C LEU A 180 0.73 13.45 -14.25
N ARG A 181 1.67 13.72 -15.15
CA ARG A 181 1.42 13.60 -16.59
C ARG A 181 1.53 12.13 -17.03
N GLU A 182 0.49 11.65 -17.69
CA GLU A 182 0.44 10.34 -18.32
C GLU A 182 -0.05 10.50 -19.76
N GLY A 183 0.87 10.37 -20.72
CA GLY A 183 0.59 10.70 -22.12
C GLY A 183 0.18 12.18 -22.28
N GLU A 184 -0.97 12.39 -22.92
CA GLU A 184 -1.54 13.73 -23.15
C GLU A 184 -2.46 14.20 -22.01
N LYS A 185 -2.59 13.43 -20.92
CA LYS A 185 -3.50 13.74 -19.81
C LYS A 185 -2.77 13.88 -18.48
N TYR A 186 -3.49 14.44 -17.52
CA TYR A 186 -3.00 14.70 -16.17
C TYR A 186 -3.86 13.97 -15.14
N GLN A 187 -3.21 13.16 -14.30
CA GLN A 187 -3.84 12.53 -13.14
C GLN A 187 -3.63 13.45 -11.94
N VAL A 188 -4.71 14.03 -11.41
CA VAL A 188 -4.65 14.95 -10.28
C VAL A 188 -4.71 14.15 -8.98
N ILE A 189 -3.72 14.36 -8.11
CA ILE A 189 -3.56 13.60 -6.88
C ILE A 189 -3.33 14.55 -5.70
N ASP A 190 -3.94 14.23 -4.57
CA ASP A 190 -3.74 14.91 -3.29
C ASP A 190 -3.57 13.88 -2.18
N HIS A 191 -2.41 13.86 -1.49
CA HIS A 191 -2.19 12.97 -0.34
C HIS A 191 -2.55 11.49 -0.64
N TRP A 192 -2.05 10.98 -1.77
CA TRP A 192 -2.33 9.63 -2.29
C TRP A 192 -3.77 9.37 -2.77
N VAL A 193 -4.66 10.36 -2.67
CA VAL A 193 -6.02 10.30 -3.19
C VAL A 193 -6.05 10.82 -4.62
N TRP A 194 -6.63 10.05 -5.54
CA TRP A 194 -6.86 10.51 -6.90
C TRP A 194 -8.13 11.35 -6.97
N LEU A 195 -8.01 12.57 -7.49
CA LEU A 195 -9.11 13.53 -7.62
C LEU A 195 -9.77 13.49 -9.01
N GLY A 196 -9.06 12.96 -10.00
CA GLY A 196 -9.59 12.78 -11.35
C GLY A 196 -8.52 12.93 -12.43
N GLU A 197 -9.00 12.78 -13.66
CA GLU A 197 -8.22 12.98 -14.88
C GLU A 197 -8.58 14.33 -15.51
N ALA A 198 -7.59 15.05 -16.02
CA ALA A 198 -7.75 16.30 -16.75
C ALA A 198 -7.01 16.26 -18.10
N ASP A 199 -7.63 16.83 -19.13
CA ASP A 199 -7.03 16.90 -20.48
C ASP A 199 -6.04 18.08 -20.62
N ASN A 200 -5.99 18.99 -19.65
CA ASN A 200 -5.02 20.10 -19.61
C ASN A 200 -4.80 20.60 -18.17
N LEU A 201 -3.75 21.39 -17.98
CA LEU A 201 -3.37 21.93 -16.66
C LEU A 201 -4.40 22.91 -16.07
N THR A 202 -5.16 23.63 -16.90
CA THR A 202 -6.21 24.53 -16.41
C THR A 202 -7.31 23.72 -15.72
N ARG A 203 -7.82 22.68 -16.38
CA ARG A 203 -8.77 21.73 -15.78
C ARG A 203 -8.18 20.99 -14.58
N ALA A 204 -6.89 20.63 -14.64
CA ALA A 204 -6.24 19.96 -13.52
C ALA A 204 -6.27 20.80 -12.23
N ARG A 205 -6.07 22.13 -12.35
CA ARG A 205 -6.13 23.04 -11.19
C ARG A 205 -7.53 23.13 -10.59
N GLU A 206 -8.57 23.01 -11.41
CA GLU A 206 -9.99 23.03 -10.99
C GLU A 206 -10.44 21.73 -10.28
N LEU A 207 -9.69 20.63 -10.37
CA LEU A 207 -10.09 19.36 -9.78
C LEU A 207 -9.82 19.30 -8.27
N TYR A 208 -10.84 19.57 -7.48
CA TYR A 208 -10.84 19.39 -6.02
C TYR A 208 -11.74 18.22 -5.62
N GLY A 209 -11.43 17.61 -4.48
CA GLY A 209 -12.24 16.55 -3.89
C GLY A 209 -12.14 16.56 -2.38
N VAL A 210 -13.07 15.85 -1.74
CA VAL A 210 -13.06 15.67 -0.28
C VAL A 210 -11.89 14.74 0.07
N ARG A 211 -11.03 15.21 0.97
CA ARG A 211 -10.04 14.36 1.63
C ARG A 211 -10.78 13.50 2.66
N ASP A 212 -10.93 12.21 2.37
CA ASP A 212 -11.43 11.23 3.35
C ASP A 212 -10.30 10.32 3.83
N GLY A 213 -9.18 10.95 4.20
CA GLY A 213 -7.96 10.29 4.68
C GLY A 213 -7.09 9.63 3.60
N TYR A 214 -6.11 8.86 4.05
CA TYR A 214 -5.10 8.20 3.22
C TYR A 214 -5.68 7.03 2.39
N ASP A 215 -5.70 7.18 1.07
CA ASP A 215 -6.09 6.07 0.18
C ASP A 215 -4.92 5.07 0.00
N ILE A 216 -5.04 3.92 0.65
CA ILE A 216 -4.07 2.80 0.55
C ILE A 216 -3.92 2.28 -0.87
N ASP A 217 -5.03 2.14 -1.58
CA ASP A 217 -5.03 1.60 -2.93
C ASP A 217 -4.39 2.64 -3.85
N GLY A 218 -4.73 3.91 -3.64
CA GLY A 218 -4.03 5.06 -4.23
C GLY A 218 -2.52 5.01 -3.97
N TYR A 219 -2.08 4.89 -2.71
CA TYR A 219 -0.66 4.75 -2.34
C TYR A 219 0.02 3.58 -3.05
N LYS A 220 -0.60 2.40 -3.07
CA LYS A 220 -0.04 1.21 -3.75
C LYS A 220 0.11 1.41 -5.25
N ILE A 221 -0.81 2.15 -5.86
CA ILE A 221 -0.75 2.48 -7.29
C ILE A 221 0.30 3.57 -7.54
N LEU A 222 0.37 4.59 -6.69
CA LEU A 222 1.05 5.86 -6.94
C LEU A 222 2.47 5.96 -6.37
N CYS A 223 2.76 5.31 -5.24
CA CYS A 223 4.04 5.46 -4.53
C CYS A 223 5.25 5.22 -5.44
N LYS A 224 5.24 4.09 -6.16
CA LYS A 224 6.35 3.77 -7.06
C LYS A 224 6.41 4.70 -8.28
N PRO A 225 5.32 4.93 -9.05
CA PRO A 225 5.34 5.90 -10.14
C PRO A 225 5.84 7.29 -9.74
N LEU A 226 5.30 7.85 -8.66
CA LEU A 226 5.61 9.20 -8.22
C LEU A 226 7.04 9.38 -7.73
N LEU A 227 7.63 8.35 -7.12
CA LEU A 227 9.01 8.42 -6.61
C LEU A 227 10.06 7.93 -7.62
N SER A 228 9.64 7.36 -8.75
CA SER A 228 10.57 6.76 -9.72
C SER A 228 11.33 7.76 -10.57
N GLY A 229 10.92 9.04 -10.60
CA GLY A 229 11.46 10.06 -11.51
C GLY A 229 11.10 9.84 -12.99
N LYS A 230 10.28 8.83 -13.32
CA LYS A 230 9.91 8.49 -14.71
C LYS A 230 8.76 9.33 -15.27
N TYR A 231 7.99 9.97 -14.40
CA TYR A 231 6.81 10.74 -14.77
C TYR A 231 7.06 12.21 -14.48
N GLU A 232 6.56 13.07 -15.35
CA GLU A 232 6.52 14.52 -15.12
C GLU A 232 5.48 14.81 -14.03
N ILE A 233 5.92 15.47 -12.96
CA ILE A 233 5.09 15.84 -11.81
C ILE A 233 5.06 17.36 -11.72
N ILE A 234 3.84 17.91 -11.74
CA ILE A 234 3.61 19.35 -11.75
C ILE A 234 2.85 19.72 -10.46
N PRO A 235 3.46 20.48 -9.54
CA PRO A 235 2.73 21.03 -8.40
C PRO A 235 1.59 21.92 -8.88
N LEU A 236 0.41 21.73 -8.31
CA LEU A 236 -0.79 22.53 -8.63
C LEU A 236 -1.04 23.64 -7.61
N ASN A 237 -0.03 23.97 -6.81
CA ASN A 237 -0.07 25.07 -5.86
C ASN A 237 0.04 26.39 -6.65
N GLY A 238 -1.12 27.01 -6.86
CA GLY A 238 -1.35 28.26 -7.58
C GLY A 238 -2.84 28.50 -7.65
#